data_AF-A0A6L2QA02-F1
#
_entry.id   AF-A0A6L2QA02-F1
#
_cell.length_a   1.000
_cell.length_b   1.000
_cell.length_c   1.000
_cell.angle_alpha   90.00
_cell.angle_beta   90.00
_cell.angle_gamma   90.00
#
_symmetry.space_group_name_H-M   'P 1'
#
loop_
_entity.id
_entity.type
_entity.pdbx_description
1 polymer ?
#
loop_
_entity_poly.entity_id
_entity_poly.type
_entity_poly.pdbx_seq_one_letter_code
_entity_poly.pdbx_strand_id
1 'polypeptide(L)' 'QSNNAAGMYVEEIRAGVVDPNAEPSVLKESVSTAYLCGNSGLGPVVGNLSMNLAISKAKSTGVSLVVAK' A
#
# COMPACT_ATOMS: atom_id res chain seq x y z
N GLN A 1 7.81 15.95 23.59
CA GLN A 1 7.92 14.58 23.08
C GLN A 1 8.11 14.66 21.59
N SER A 2 9.21 14.11 21.05
CA SER A 2 9.48 14.12 19.60
C SER A 2 8.50 13.18 18.92
N ASN A 3 7.49 13.75 18.25
CA ASN A 3 6.54 13.00 17.43
C ASN A 3 7.25 12.53 16.16
N ASN A 4 7.76 11.30 16.16
CA ASN A 4 8.36 10.70 14.98
C ASN A 4 7.41 9.62 14.42
N ALA A 5 7.38 9.47 13.09
CA ALA A 5 6.49 8.52 12.43
C ALA A 5 6.74 7.07 12.87
N ALA A 6 7.98 6.72 13.23
CA ALA A 6 8.34 5.38 13.69
C ALA A 6 7.68 5.02 15.04
N GLY A 7 7.60 5.96 15.97
CA GLY A 7 6.94 5.78 17.27
C GLY A 7 5.44 5.61 17.13
N MET A 8 4.82 6.35 16.21
CA MET A 8 3.40 6.19 15.88
C MET A 8 3.10 4.78 15.35
N TYR A 9 3.92 4.25 14.42
CA TYR A 9 3.75 2.89 13.91
C TYR A 9 3.93 1.82 14.99
N VAL A 10 4.88 1.98 15.91
CA VAL A 10 5.08 1.02 17.01
C VAL A 10 3.86 0.96 17.92
N GLU A 11 3.26 2.11 18.25
CA GLU A 11 2.05 2.16 19.07
C GLU A 11 0.82 1.62 18.33
N GLU A 12 0.66 1.90 17.04
CA GLU A 12 -0.43 1.35 16.21
C GLU A 12 -0.35 -0.18 16.03
N ILE A 13 0.86 -0.72 15.89
CA ILE A 13 1.10 -2.17 15.85
C ILE A 13 0.77 -2.80 17.20
N ARG A 14 1.20 -2.19 18.31
CA ARG A 14 0.85 -2.67 19.67
C ARG A 14 -0.64 -2.59 19.97
N ALA A 15 -1.32 -1.58 19.44
CA ALA A 15 -2.76 -1.41 19.56
C ALA A 15 -3.56 -2.38 18.64
N GLY A 16 -2.88 -3.15 17.77
CA GLY A 16 -3.52 -4.07 16.84
C GLY A 16 -4.27 -3.39 15.69
N VAL A 17 -4.02 -2.10 15.46
CA VAL A 17 -4.62 -1.33 14.36
C VAL A 17 -3.92 -1.68 13.04
N VAL A 18 -2.60 -1.89 13.09
CA VAL A 18 -1.79 -2.28 11.94
C VAL A 18 -1.23 -3.67 12.15
N ASP A 19 -1.44 -4.56 11.18
CA ASP A 19 -0.83 -5.89 11.16
C ASP A 19 0.53 -5.83 10.45
N PRO A 20 1.65 -6.07 11.16
CA PRO A 20 2.98 -6.05 10.55
C PRO A 20 3.21 -7.21 9.57
N ASN A 21 2.39 -8.26 9.61
CA ASN A 21 2.47 -9.41 8.71
C ASN A 21 1.42 -9.36 7.59
N ALA A 22 0.62 -8.30 7.50
CA ALA A 22 -0.36 -8.17 6.44
C ALA A 22 0.31 -7.99 5.08
N GLU A 23 -0.04 -8.87 4.15
CA GLU A 23 0.40 -8.80 2.76
C GLU A 23 -0.66 -8.08 1.92
N PRO A 24 -0.32 -6.98 1.22
CA PRO A 24 -1.28 -6.31 0.37
C PRO A 24 -1.64 -7.18 -0.85
N SER A 25 -2.92 -7.19 -1.22
CA SER A 25 -3.43 -8.06 -2.30
C SER A 25 -4.10 -7.25 -3.40
N VAL A 26 -3.91 -7.64 -4.66
CA VAL A 26 -4.64 -7.08 -5.81
C VAL A 26 -6.04 -7.70 -5.86
N LEU A 27 -7.08 -6.87 -5.71
CA LEU A 27 -8.47 -7.31 -5.80
C LEU A 27 -8.97 -7.32 -7.26
N LYS A 28 -8.52 -6.34 -8.05
CA LYS A 28 -8.89 -6.23 -9.46
C LYS A 28 -7.79 -5.52 -10.22
N GLU A 29 -7.52 -5.96 -11.43
CA GLU A 29 -6.62 -5.25 -12.33
C GLU A 29 -7.12 -5.26 -13.77
N SER A 30 -6.64 -4.27 -14.51
CA SER A 30 -6.75 -4.14 -15.96
C SER A 30 -5.38 -3.73 -16.50
N VAL A 31 -5.32 -3.45 -17.80
CA VAL A 31 -4.08 -3.10 -18.51
C VAL A 31 -3.46 -1.82 -17.93
N SER A 32 -4.28 -0.82 -17.60
CA SER A 32 -3.84 0.49 -17.08
C SER A 32 -4.41 0.83 -15.71
N THR A 33 -5.14 -0.08 -15.05
CA THR A 33 -5.72 0.19 -13.72
C THR A 33 -5.52 -0.96 -12.76
N ALA A 34 -5.45 -0.66 -11.46
CA ALA A 34 -5.45 -1.69 -10.41
C ALA A 34 -6.15 -1.20 -9.14
N TYR A 35 -6.78 -2.14 -8.45
CA TYR A 35 -7.43 -1.98 -7.16
C TYR A 35 -6.80 -2.93 -6.15
N LEU A 36 -6.22 -2.36 -5.09
CA LEU A 36 -5.45 -3.03 -4.06
C LEU A 36 -6.18 -2.98 -2.71
N CYS A 37 -5.99 -4.02 -1.91
CA CYS A 37 -6.36 -4.06 -0.50
C CYS A 37 -5.10 -4.09 0.35
N GLY A 38 -4.98 -3.15 1.29
CA GLY A 38 -3.84 -3.07 2.21
C GLY A 38 -3.89 -4.09 3.34
N ASN A 39 -5.03 -4.76 3.55
CA ASN A 39 -5.24 -5.79 4.58
C ASN A 39 -4.86 -5.34 6.00
N SER A 40 -5.11 -4.06 6.33
CA SER A 40 -4.67 -3.43 7.60
C SER A 40 -3.15 -3.43 7.81
N GLY A 41 -2.38 -3.57 6.72
CA GLY A 41 -0.93 -3.48 6.74
C GLY A 41 -0.41 -2.04 6.77
N LEU A 42 0.91 -1.93 6.92
CA LEU A 42 1.60 -0.63 6.97
C LEU A 42 1.41 0.17 5.68
N GLY A 43 0.91 1.40 5.81
CA GLY A 43 0.71 2.33 4.69
C GLY A 43 1.94 2.47 3.76
N PRO A 44 3.18 2.57 4.27
CA PRO A 44 4.38 2.60 3.43
C PRO A 44 4.59 1.34 2.58
N VAL A 45 4.21 0.16 3.09
CA VAL A 45 4.34 -1.12 2.39
C VAL A 45 3.31 -1.19 1.24
N VAL A 46 2.05 -0.86 1.54
CA VAL A 46 0.97 -0.82 0.54
C VAL A 46 1.25 0.24 -0.53
N GLY A 47 1.76 1.41 -0.13
CA GLY A 47 2.12 2.49 -1.04
C GLY A 47 3.27 2.12 -1.98
N ASN A 48 4.30 1.44 -1.46
CA ASN A 48 5.42 0.98 -2.29
C ASN A 48 4.96 -0.02 -3.35
N LEU A 49 4.15 -1.01 -2.96
CA LEU A 49 3.56 -1.97 -3.89
C LEU A 49 2.69 -1.27 -4.95
N SER A 50 1.82 -0.34 -4.50
CA SER A 50 0.91 0.41 -5.38
C SER A 50 1.68 1.20 -6.45
N MET A 51 2.75 1.88 -6.04
CA MET A 51 3.56 2.69 -6.94
C MET A 51 4.35 1.84 -7.93
N ASN A 52 4.94 0.73 -7.48
CA ASN A 52 5.64 -0.20 -8.37
C ASN A 52 4.71 -0.78 -9.44
N LEU A 53 3.49 -1.15 -9.04
CA LEU A 53 2.47 -1.65 -9.96
C LEU A 53 2.04 -0.55 -10.97
N ALA A 54 1.85 0.68 -10.49
CA ALA A 54 1.51 1.82 -11.35
C ALA A 54 2.59 2.10 -12.40
N ILE A 55 3.87 2.14 -11.99
CA ILE A 55 5.00 2.36 -12.90
C ILE A 55 5.11 1.22 -13.92
N SER A 56 4.98 -0.03 -13.48
CA SER A 56 5.05 -1.20 -14.37
C SER A 56 3.97 -1.14 -15.46
N LYS A 57 2.72 -0.85 -15.09
CA LYS A 57 1.61 -0.72 -16.04
C LYS A 57 1.77 0.51 -16.94
N ALA A 58 2.15 1.65 -16.39
CA ALA A 58 2.36 2.88 -17.16
C ALA A 58 3.44 2.75 -18.23
N LYS A 59 4.48 1.92 -18.02
CA LYS A 59 5.47 1.61 -19.07
C LYS A 59 4.86 0.95 -20.31
N SER A 60 3.77 0.20 -20.13
CA SER A 60 3.09 -0.50 -21.23
C SER A 60 1.95 0.31 -21.86
N THR A 61 1.28 1.18 -21.09
CA THR A 61 0.06 1.90 -21.51
C THR A 61 0.21 3.42 -21.58
N GLY A 62 1.37 3.96 -21.23
CA GLY A 62 1.66 5.40 -21.11
C GLY A 62 1.17 6.02 -19.79
N VAL A 63 0.01 5.58 -19.28
CA VAL A 63 -0.55 6.03 -18.00
C VAL A 63 -1.16 4.86 -17.23
N SER A 64 -1.09 4.90 -15.90
CA SER A 64 -1.74 3.92 -15.03
C SER A 64 -2.36 4.58 -13.81
N LEU A 65 -3.50 4.06 -13.36
CA LEU A 65 -4.18 4.47 -12.12
C LEU A 65 -4.29 3.29 -11.15
N VAL A 66 -3.74 3.46 -9.95
CA VAL A 66 -3.79 2.44 -8.90
C VAL A 66 -4.47 3.02 -7.68
N VAL A 67 -5.45 2.31 -7.14
CA VAL A 67 -6.21 2.70 -5.94
C VAL A 67 -6.02 1.64 -4.88
N ALA A 68 -5.67 2.04 -3.65
CA ALA A 68 -5.59 1.15 -2.49
C ALA A 68 -6.69 1.48 -1.48
N LYS A 69 -7.25 0.44 -0.85
CA LYS A 69 -8.17 0.51 0.27
C LYS A 69 -7.51 -0.02 1.54
#